data_AF-A0A6L8H4A4-F1
#
_entry.id   AF-A0A6L8H4A4-F1
#
_cell.length_a   1.000
_cell.length_b   1.000
_cell.length_c   1.000
_cell.angle_alpha   90.00
_cell.angle_beta   90.00
_cell.angle_gamma   90.00
#
_symmetry.space_group_name_H-M   'P 1'
#
loop_
_entity.id
_entity.type
_entity.pdbx_description
1 polymer ?
#
loop_
_entity_poly.entity_id
_entity_poly.type
_entity_poly.pdbx_seq_one_letter_code
_entity_poly.pdbx_strand_id
1 'polypeptide(L)'
;MASIVNIGRRVELVPIDTHFKDITLALYRQQLHARTVYRVHTYSRLDGVPDRIQAVMKSMCILGGMQEISDGLLCFPCGARHEAACRRVFLEACKYPSDAPVEPRPLQILDKKSQLTISVESVGNGIYNVSSNGEGRSATRRVAAIAGGLKKLGEMNTDAENSDDSINFSCGHSHDALVGLLLVRAPNVRVILRQEEASASRGVLSAPSQQT
;
A
#
# COMPACT_ATOMS: atom_id res chain seq x y z
N MET A 1 29.31 18.71 -11.05
CA MET A 1 29.34 17.70 -9.97
C MET A 1 27.91 17.32 -9.63
N ALA A 2 27.48 16.11 -9.96
CA ALA A 2 26.15 15.63 -9.57
C ALA A 2 26.17 15.35 -8.07
N SER A 3 25.53 16.20 -7.25
CA SER A 3 25.33 15.87 -5.83
C SER A 3 24.44 14.63 -5.78
N ILE A 4 24.96 13.51 -5.26
CA ILE A 4 24.15 12.34 -4.95
C ILE A 4 23.25 12.76 -3.79
N VAL A 5 22.04 13.23 -4.11
CA VAL A 5 21.04 13.58 -3.11
C VAL A 5 20.69 12.27 -2.39
N ASN A 6 20.93 12.20 -1.08
CA ASN A 6 20.57 11.04 -0.28
C ASN A 6 19.04 10.99 -0.09
N ILE A 7 18.34 10.48 -1.10
CA ILE A 7 16.88 10.37 -1.14
C ILE A 7 16.35 9.11 -0.43
N GLY A 8 17.22 8.26 0.12
CA GLY A 8 16.87 7.06 0.90
C GLY A 8 16.85 5.75 0.10
N ARG A 9 16.25 4.71 0.69
CA ARG A 9 16.13 3.37 0.07
C ARG A 9 14.91 3.32 -0.83
N ARG A 10 15.07 2.93 -2.10
CA ARG A 10 13.93 2.71 -3.00
C ARG A 10 13.05 1.56 -2.48
N VAL A 11 11.75 1.84 -2.35
CA VAL A 11 10.69 0.88 -1.98
C VAL A 11 9.97 0.39 -3.23
N GLU A 12 9.65 1.30 -4.16
CA GLU A 12 8.91 0.96 -5.37
C GLU A 12 9.26 1.88 -6.55
N LEU A 13 9.00 1.40 -7.76
CA LEU A 13 9.16 2.12 -9.01
C LEU A 13 7.96 1.90 -9.95
N VAL A 14 7.37 2.98 -10.43
CA VAL A 14 6.50 2.99 -11.61
C VAL A 14 7.35 3.47 -12.79
N PRO A 15 7.74 2.58 -13.72
CA PRO A 15 8.69 2.92 -14.79
C PRO A 15 8.13 3.96 -15.77
N ILE A 16 6.82 3.88 -16.04
CA ILE A 16 6.10 4.76 -16.95
C ILE A 16 4.83 5.22 -16.25
N ASP A 17 4.77 6.50 -15.92
CA ASP A 17 3.57 7.16 -15.43
C ASP A 17 2.71 7.63 -16.62
N THR A 18 1.70 6.83 -16.94
CA THR A 18 0.78 7.06 -18.07
C THR A 18 -0.07 8.33 -17.91
N HIS A 19 -0.04 8.97 -16.74
CA HIS A 19 -0.78 10.19 -16.47
C HIS A 19 0.08 11.46 -16.55
N PHE A 20 1.40 11.33 -16.79
CA PHE A 20 2.25 12.51 -16.97
C PHE A 20 3.52 12.20 -17.78
N LYS A 21 3.49 12.49 -19.09
CA LYS A 21 4.65 12.51 -20.00
C LYS A 21 5.56 11.28 -19.90
N ASP A 22 4.99 10.11 -19.57
CA ASP A 22 5.67 8.82 -19.43
C ASP A 22 6.92 8.86 -18.53
N ILE A 23 6.94 9.75 -17.53
CA ILE A 23 8.07 9.83 -16.59
C ILE A 23 8.11 8.61 -15.68
N THR A 24 9.29 8.31 -15.15
CA THR A 24 9.42 7.35 -14.06
C THR A 24 9.11 8.02 -12.72
N LEU A 25 8.29 7.38 -11.89
CA LEU A 25 8.04 7.76 -10.50
C LEU A 25 8.56 6.68 -9.56
N ALA A 26 9.20 7.08 -8.47
CA ALA A 26 9.75 6.17 -7.47
C ALA A 26 9.34 6.59 -6.06
N LEU A 27 9.11 5.58 -5.22
CA LEU A 27 8.90 5.76 -3.79
C LEU A 27 10.18 5.40 -3.04
N TYR A 28 10.66 6.31 -2.20
CA TYR A 28 11.81 6.09 -1.34
C TYR A 28 11.42 6.14 0.13
N ARG A 29 12.11 5.35 0.95
CA ARG A 29 11.99 5.33 2.41
C ARG A 29 13.22 5.94 3.03
N GLN A 30 13.00 6.80 4.01
CA GLN A 30 14.02 7.37 4.88
C GLN A 30 13.62 7.18 6.34
N GLN A 31 14.58 7.38 7.24
CA GLN A 31 14.32 7.45 8.68
C GLN A 31 14.54 8.89 9.10
N LEU A 32 13.52 9.51 9.70
CA LEU A 32 13.60 10.86 10.26
C LEU A 32 13.27 10.77 11.74
N HIS A 33 14.30 10.89 12.58
CA HIS A 33 14.19 10.69 14.03
C HIS A 33 13.57 9.31 14.33
N ALA A 34 12.52 9.24 15.14
CA ALA A 34 11.83 8.01 15.49
C ALA A 34 10.74 7.58 14.47
N ARG A 35 10.59 8.27 13.33
CA ARG A 35 9.54 7.99 12.34
C ARG A 35 10.12 7.52 11.01
N THR A 36 9.45 6.56 10.40
CA THR A 36 9.68 6.24 8.99
C THR A 36 8.95 7.25 8.12
N VAL A 37 9.65 7.79 7.13
CA VAL A 37 9.11 8.76 6.18
C VAL A 37 9.35 8.30 4.74
N TYR A 38 8.49 8.75 3.85
CA TYR A 38 8.45 8.36 2.45
C TYR A 38 8.53 9.57 1.54
N ARG A 39 9.21 9.42 0.40
CA ARG A 39 9.36 10.45 -0.62
C ARG A 39 8.97 9.91 -1.98
N VAL A 40 8.05 10.58 -2.66
CA VAL A 40 7.79 10.37 -4.09
C VAL A 40 8.79 11.21 -4.88
N HIS A 41 9.45 10.61 -5.86
CA HIS A 41 10.52 11.28 -6.61
C HIS A 41 10.57 10.84 -8.08
N THR A 42 11.06 11.74 -8.92
CA THR A 42 11.49 11.47 -10.30
C THR A 42 12.79 12.22 -10.58
N TYR A 43 13.61 11.66 -11.47
CA TYR A 43 14.78 12.37 -12.01
C TYR A 43 14.43 13.28 -13.21
N SER A 44 13.19 13.20 -13.72
CA SER A 44 12.72 14.08 -14.78
C SER A 44 12.68 15.54 -14.31
N ARG A 45 13.05 16.46 -15.22
CA ARG A 45 13.04 17.91 -14.98
C ARG A 45 12.01 18.64 -15.82
N LEU A 46 11.04 17.91 -16.37
CA LEU A 46 10.00 18.50 -17.19
C LEU A 46 9.10 19.43 -16.37
N ASP A 47 8.63 20.50 -17.00
CA ASP A 47 7.66 21.40 -16.40
C ASP A 47 6.37 20.63 -16.04
N GLY A 48 5.86 20.87 -14.82
CA GLY A 48 4.70 20.20 -14.23
C GLY A 48 5.04 18.99 -13.35
N VAL A 49 6.31 18.56 -13.26
CA VAL A 49 6.73 17.47 -12.36
C VAL A 49 6.35 17.71 -10.90
N PRO A 50 6.57 18.92 -10.30
CA PRO A 50 6.20 19.16 -8.91
C PRO A 50 4.70 18.96 -8.66
N ASP A 51 3.85 19.43 -9.56
CA ASP A 51 2.39 19.28 -9.47
C ASP A 51 1.98 17.81 -9.54
N ARG A 52 2.62 17.04 -10.43
CA ARG A 52 2.38 15.59 -10.54
C ARG A 52 2.77 14.86 -9.26
N ILE A 53 3.96 15.15 -8.71
CA ILE A 53 4.40 14.55 -7.44
C ILE A 53 3.40 14.88 -6.33
N GLN A 54 2.99 16.14 -6.23
CA GLN A 54 2.02 16.58 -5.24
C GLN A 54 0.66 15.91 -5.39
N ALA A 55 0.16 15.70 -6.61
CA ALA A 55 -1.08 14.97 -6.85
C ALA A 55 -0.99 13.50 -6.40
N VAL A 56 0.13 12.83 -6.67
CA VAL A 56 0.39 11.46 -6.18
C VAL A 56 0.46 11.45 -4.65
N MET A 57 1.17 12.39 -4.04
CA MET A 57 1.26 12.50 -2.57
C MET A 57 -0.11 12.70 -1.92
N LYS A 58 -0.93 13.62 -2.43
CA LYS A 58 -2.31 13.83 -1.97
C LYS A 58 -3.14 12.55 -2.08
N SER A 59 -3.02 11.84 -3.20
CA SER A 59 -3.71 10.56 -3.39
C SER A 59 -3.24 9.51 -2.37
N MET A 60 -1.96 9.48 -2.03
CA MET A 60 -1.43 8.59 -0.98
C MET A 60 -1.97 8.96 0.41
N CYS A 61 -2.12 10.25 0.73
CA CYS A 61 -2.75 10.69 1.97
C CYS A 61 -4.20 10.20 2.07
N ILE A 62 -4.98 10.34 0.99
CA ILE A 62 -6.39 9.95 0.97
C ILE A 62 -6.56 8.42 1.00
N LEU A 63 -5.86 7.70 0.11
CA LEU A 63 -6.01 6.24 -0.04
C LEU A 63 -5.35 5.46 1.10
N GLY A 64 -4.26 5.97 1.66
CA GLY A 64 -3.48 5.30 2.69
C GLY A 64 -3.69 5.85 4.11
N GLY A 65 -4.38 6.98 4.26
CA GLY A 65 -4.46 7.68 5.55
C GLY A 65 -3.10 8.23 6.01
N MET A 66 -2.22 8.55 5.06
CA MET A 66 -0.91 9.14 5.34
C MET A 66 -1.03 10.65 5.58
N GLN A 67 0.02 11.25 6.14
CA GLN A 67 0.13 12.68 6.36
C GLN A 67 1.37 13.22 5.66
N GLU A 68 1.22 14.39 5.03
CA GLU A 68 2.36 15.17 4.56
C GLU A 68 3.04 15.87 5.75
N ILE A 69 4.35 15.76 5.80
CA ILE A 69 5.22 16.53 6.69
C ILE A 69 6.06 17.49 5.85
N SER A 70 6.96 18.25 6.47
CA SER A 70 7.80 19.21 5.73
C SER A 70 8.62 18.55 4.61
N ASP A 71 8.99 19.34 3.61
CA ASP A 71 9.93 18.97 2.54
C ASP A 71 9.48 17.83 1.61
N GLY A 72 8.17 17.73 1.36
CA GLY A 72 7.60 16.78 0.40
C GLY A 72 7.70 15.33 0.87
N LEU A 73 7.66 15.13 2.19
CA LEU A 73 7.73 13.82 2.82
C LEU A 73 6.36 13.39 3.33
N LEU A 74 6.12 12.07 3.36
CA LEU A 74 4.90 11.45 3.85
C LEU A 74 5.21 10.51 5.02
N CYS A 75 4.32 10.40 6.00
CA CYS A 75 4.39 9.35 7.01
C CYS A 75 3.01 8.82 7.39
N PHE A 76 2.95 7.61 7.93
CA PHE A 76 1.76 7.18 8.66
C PHE A 76 1.67 7.92 10.01
N PRO A 77 0.47 8.22 10.52
CA PRO A 77 0.30 8.93 11.79
C PRO A 77 0.99 8.24 12.98
N CYS A 78 1.02 6.89 12.96
CA CYS A 78 1.69 6.06 13.97
C CYS A 78 3.23 6.12 13.90
N GLY A 79 3.81 6.71 12.85
CA GLY A 79 5.26 6.77 12.62
C GLY A 79 5.92 5.45 12.19
N ALA A 80 5.17 4.34 12.18
CA ALA A 80 5.66 3.03 11.78
C ALA A 80 5.81 2.90 10.26
N ARG A 81 6.53 1.87 9.85
CA ARG A 81 6.94 1.64 8.46
C ARG A 81 5.78 1.20 7.56
N HIS A 82 5.10 0.10 7.88
CA HIS A 82 4.06 -0.50 7.02
C HIS A 82 4.49 -0.60 5.54
N GLU A 83 5.69 -1.12 5.24
CA GLU A 83 6.35 -0.94 3.93
C GLU A 83 5.55 -1.58 2.79
N ALA A 84 5.12 -2.83 2.98
CA ALA A 84 4.34 -3.56 1.99
C ALA A 84 2.99 -2.88 1.72
N ALA A 85 2.39 -2.26 2.74
CA ALA A 85 1.15 -1.52 2.59
C ALA A 85 1.39 -0.17 1.89
N CYS A 86 2.43 0.57 2.28
CA CYS A 86 2.83 1.84 1.65
C CYS A 86 3.15 1.69 0.16
N ARG A 87 3.82 0.60 -0.21
CA ARG A 87 4.07 0.22 -1.61
C ARG A 87 2.77 0.19 -2.42
N ARG A 88 1.71 -0.39 -1.86
CA ARG A 88 0.40 -0.53 -2.51
C ARG A 88 -0.34 0.80 -2.59
N VAL A 89 -0.24 1.62 -1.54
CA VAL A 89 -0.76 2.99 -1.55
C VAL A 89 -0.14 3.78 -2.71
N PHE A 90 1.18 3.73 -2.87
CA PHE A 90 1.88 4.40 -3.97
C PHE A 90 1.45 3.87 -5.35
N LEU A 91 1.43 2.54 -5.55
CA LEU A 91 1.01 1.93 -6.81
C LEU A 91 -0.43 2.28 -7.18
N GLU A 92 -1.33 2.37 -6.20
CA GLU A 92 -2.71 2.79 -6.45
C GLU A 92 -2.79 4.30 -6.76
N ALA A 93 -2.09 5.14 -6.00
CA ALA A 93 -2.05 6.58 -6.19
C ALA A 93 -1.56 6.97 -7.61
N CYS A 94 -0.55 6.28 -8.14
CA CYS A 94 -0.05 6.55 -9.49
C CYS A 94 -1.07 6.26 -10.61
N LYS A 95 -2.17 5.53 -10.36
CA LYS A 95 -3.21 5.23 -11.37
C LYS A 95 -4.21 6.36 -11.57
N TYR A 96 -4.11 7.43 -10.78
CA TYR A 96 -5.00 8.56 -10.86
C TYR A 96 -4.37 9.68 -11.70
N PRO A 97 -5.12 10.30 -12.63
CA PRO A 97 -4.79 11.62 -13.17
C PRO A 97 -4.64 12.66 -12.06
N SER A 98 -3.86 13.71 -12.30
CA SER A 98 -3.56 14.73 -11.26
C SER A 98 -4.78 15.53 -10.79
N ASP A 99 -5.82 15.60 -11.61
CA ASP A 99 -7.08 16.34 -11.38
C ASP A 99 -8.27 15.42 -11.02
N ALA A 100 -8.06 14.10 -10.99
CA ALA A 100 -9.13 13.17 -10.68
C ALA A 100 -9.48 13.21 -9.18
N PRO A 101 -10.78 13.18 -8.83
CA PRO A 101 -11.19 13.05 -7.43
C PRO A 101 -10.73 11.69 -6.89
N VAL A 102 -10.19 11.70 -5.68
CA VAL A 102 -9.75 10.51 -4.96
C VAL A 102 -10.53 10.43 -3.66
N GLU A 103 -11.12 9.27 -3.39
CA GLU A 103 -11.88 9.00 -2.18
C GLU A 103 -11.29 7.76 -1.48
N PRO A 104 -11.35 7.69 -0.14
CA PRO A 104 -10.99 6.48 0.59
C PRO A 104 -11.83 5.29 0.10
N ARG A 105 -11.22 4.11 0.06
CA ARG A 105 -11.95 2.89 -0.28
C ARG A 105 -12.83 2.47 0.90
N PRO A 106 -14.05 1.97 0.66
CA PRO A 106 -14.90 1.52 1.76
C PRO A 106 -14.30 0.31 2.46
N LEU A 107 -14.60 0.16 3.75
CA LEU A 107 -14.32 -1.04 4.53
C LEU A 107 -15.32 -2.18 4.24
N GLN A 108 -15.96 -2.15 3.08
CA GLN A 108 -16.92 -3.14 2.64
C GLN A 108 -16.79 -3.38 1.15
N ILE A 109 -16.81 -4.66 0.73
CA ILE A 109 -16.75 -5.06 -0.68
C ILE A 109 -17.69 -6.23 -0.98
N LEU A 110 -18.13 -6.34 -2.23
CA LEU A 110 -18.73 -7.57 -2.74
C LEU A 110 -17.63 -8.52 -3.23
N ASP A 111 -17.48 -9.68 -2.60
CA ASP A 111 -16.59 -10.72 -3.06
C ASP A 111 -17.24 -11.56 -4.16
N LYS A 112 -16.93 -11.24 -5.42
CA LYS A 112 -17.48 -11.92 -6.60
C LYS A 112 -17.26 -13.45 -6.63
N LYS A 113 -16.27 -13.98 -5.89
CA LYS A 113 -16.02 -15.43 -5.85
C LYS A 113 -17.03 -16.18 -4.99
N SER A 114 -17.39 -15.63 -3.83
CA SER A 114 -18.33 -16.24 -2.90
C SER A 114 -19.75 -15.67 -3.00
N GLN A 115 -19.91 -14.52 -3.65
CA GLN A 115 -21.12 -13.70 -3.65
C GLN A 115 -21.52 -13.20 -2.25
N LEU A 116 -20.55 -13.11 -1.33
CA LEU A 116 -20.74 -12.52 0.00
C LEU A 116 -20.34 -11.05 0.00
N THR A 117 -21.07 -10.25 0.77
CA THR A 117 -20.62 -8.91 1.14
C THR A 117 -19.70 -9.04 2.35
N ILE A 118 -18.47 -8.60 2.19
CA ILE A 118 -17.44 -8.67 3.22
C ILE A 118 -17.29 -7.30 3.82
N SER A 119 -17.37 -7.21 5.15
CA SER A 119 -17.19 -5.98 5.91
C SER A 119 -15.98 -6.13 6.84
N VAL A 120 -15.30 -5.01 7.09
CA VAL A 120 -14.20 -4.93 8.05
C VAL A 120 -14.49 -3.80 9.02
N GLU A 121 -14.48 -4.07 10.32
CA GLU A 121 -14.83 -3.09 11.34
C GLU A 121 -13.65 -2.89 12.28
N SER A 122 -13.28 -1.63 12.55
CA SER A 122 -12.27 -1.32 13.56
C SER A 122 -12.88 -1.49 14.94
N VAL A 123 -12.20 -2.21 15.83
CA VAL A 123 -12.58 -2.35 17.24
C VAL A 123 -11.66 -1.55 18.17
N GLY A 124 -10.83 -0.66 17.58
CA GLY A 124 -9.84 0.15 18.29
C GLY A 124 -8.49 -0.55 18.45
N ASN A 125 -7.49 0.20 18.91
CA ASN A 125 -6.12 -0.28 19.14
C ASN A 125 -5.48 -0.98 17.91
N GLY A 126 -5.85 -0.54 16.70
CA GLY A 126 -5.37 -1.12 15.45
C GLY A 126 -5.90 -2.51 15.13
N ILE A 127 -6.91 -3.00 15.88
CA ILE A 127 -7.58 -4.28 15.68
C ILE A 127 -8.78 -4.10 14.75
N TYR A 128 -8.98 -5.09 13.88
CA TYR A 128 -10.06 -5.15 12.90
C TYR A 128 -10.69 -6.53 12.86
N ASN A 129 -12.02 -6.57 12.85
CA ASN A 129 -12.79 -7.80 12.67
C ASN A 129 -13.31 -7.88 11.23
N VAL A 130 -13.14 -9.05 10.61
CA VAL A 130 -13.65 -9.33 9.27
C VAL A 130 -14.94 -10.14 9.39
N SER A 131 -16.02 -9.68 8.78
CA SER A 131 -17.31 -10.37 8.78
C SER A 131 -17.85 -10.51 7.36
N SER A 132 -18.88 -11.36 7.20
CA SER A 132 -19.54 -11.55 5.92
C SER A 132 -21.05 -11.66 6.09
N ASN A 133 -21.79 -11.00 5.20
CA ASN A 133 -23.24 -11.05 5.13
C ASN A 133 -23.70 -11.59 3.76
N GLY A 134 -24.88 -12.20 3.72
CA GLY A 134 -25.52 -12.75 2.51
C GLY A 134 -25.56 -14.28 2.45
N GLU A 135 -26.23 -14.81 1.43
CA GLU A 135 -26.48 -16.26 1.25
C GLU A 135 -25.39 -16.99 0.43
N GLY A 136 -24.22 -16.37 0.32
CA GLY A 136 -23.08 -16.93 -0.40
C GLY A 136 -22.49 -18.18 0.26
N ARG A 137 -21.61 -18.87 -0.47
CA ARG A 137 -21.06 -20.16 -0.01
C ARG A 137 -19.87 -19.98 0.91
N SER A 138 -19.77 -20.86 1.93
CA SER A 138 -18.55 -21.04 2.76
C SER A 138 -18.08 -19.76 3.47
N ALA A 139 -19.01 -19.01 4.06
CA ALA A 139 -18.78 -17.73 4.75
C ALA A 139 -17.55 -17.73 5.67
N THR A 140 -17.49 -18.65 6.64
CA THR A 140 -16.38 -18.76 7.60
C THR A 140 -15.02 -18.94 6.92
N ARG A 141 -14.92 -19.86 5.95
CA ARG A 141 -13.68 -20.08 5.20
C ARG A 141 -13.29 -18.85 4.39
N ARG A 142 -14.29 -18.11 3.88
CA ARG A 142 -14.04 -16.93 3.06
C ARG A 142 -13.55 -15.75 3.89
N VAL A 143 -14.16 -15.52 5.05
CA VAL A 143 -13.72 -14.55 6.05
C VAL A 143 -12.26 -14.81 6.43
N ALA A 144 -11.92 -16.03 6.85
CA ALA A 144 -10.54 -16.40 7.21
C ALA A 144 -9.55 -16.18 6.04
N ALA A 145 -9.97 -16.46 4.81
CA ALA A 145 -9.14 -16.22 3.62
C ALA A 145 -8.89 -14.72 3.37
N ILE A 146 -9.86 -13.86 3.66
CA ILE A 146 -9.74 -12.41 3.50
C ILE A 146 -8.92 -11.79 4.64
N ALA A 147 -9.16 -12.19 5.89
CA ALA A 147 -8.33 -11.83 7.03
C ALA A 147 -6.86 -12.23 6.78
N GLY A 148 -6.61 -13.46 6.31
CA GLY A 148 -5.27 -13.91 5.91
C GLY A 148 -4.69 -13.10 4.73
N GLY A 149 -5.53 -12.60 3.82
CA GLY A 149 -5.12 -11.67 2.77
C GLY A 149 -4.67 -10.32 3.31
N LEU A 150 -5.47 -9.72 4.18
CA LEU A 150 -5.17 -8.45 4.84
C LEU A 150 -3.89 -8.54 5.67
N LYS A 151 -3.68 -9.62 6.43
CA LYS A 151 -2.43 -9.87 7.17
C LYS A 151 -1.19 -9.76 6.29
N LYS A 152 -1.20 -10.46 5.15
CA LYS A 152 -0.08 -10.46 4.21
C LYS A 152 0.12 -9.13 3.51
N LEU A 153 -0.96 -8.42 3.18
CA LEU A 153 -0.89 -7.15 2.46
C LEU A 153 -0.52 -5.97 3.37
N GLY A 154 -0.95 -6.02 4.63
CA GLY A 154 -0.82 -4.92 5.59
C GLY A 154 0.27 -5.07 6.65
N GLU A 155 1.03 -6.17 6.63
CA GLU A 155 1.99 -6.50 7.72
C GLU A 155 1.28 -6.63 9.08
N MET A 156 0.06 -7.17 9.10
CA MET A 156 -0.76 -7.33 10.31
C MET A 156 -0.55 -8.72 10.92
N ASN A 157 -0.79 -8.84 12.22
CA ASN A 157 -0.76 -10.13 12.91
C ASN A 157 -2.20 -10.67 13.09
N THR A 158 -2.28 -11.94 13.48
CA THR A 158 -3.51 -12.46 14.07
C THR A 158 -3.61 -11.89 15.47
N ASP A 159 -4.80 -11.45 15.85
CA ASP A 159 -5.05 -11.08 17.24
C ASP A 159 -5.04 -12.35 18.11
N ALA A 160 -4.22 -12.39 19.16
CA ALA A 160 -4.03 -13.62 19.94
C ALA A 160 -5.25 -13.96 20.81
N GLU A 161 -6.09 -12.96 21.08
CA GLU A 161 -7.28 -13.07 21.92
C GLU A 161 -8.56 -13.34 21.13
N ASN A 162 -8.55 -13.06 19.82
CA ASN A 162 -9.72 -13.16 18.95
C ASN A 162 -9.47 -14.11 17.77
N SER A 163 -10.55 -14.70 17.25
CA SER A 163 -10.55 -15.77 16.24
C SER A 163 -9.82 -15.45 14.93
N ASP A 164 -9.74 -16.43 14.02
CA ASP A 164 -9.09 -16.32 12.69
C ASP A 164 -9.60 -15.17 11.78
N ASP A 165 -10.67 -14.50 12.18
CA ASP A 165 -11.32 -13.35 11.54
C ASP A 165 -10.88 -11.99 12.12
N SER A 166 -10.08 -11.98 13.18
CA SER A 166 -9.48 -10.77 13.76
C SER A 166 -8.02 -10.60 13.35
N ILE A 167 -7.66 -9.35 13.01
CA ILE A 167 -6.32 -8.95 12.58
C ILE A 167 -5.93 -7.65 13.25
N ASN A 168 -4.63 -7.44 13.50
CA ASN A 168 -4.17 -6.22 14.14
C ASN A 168 -2.87 -5.65 13.56
N PHE A 169 -2.78 -4.32 13.52
CA PHE A 169 -1.52 -3.63 13.33
C PHE A 169 -0.74 -3.60 14.65
N SER A 170 0.52 -4.02 14.62
CA SER A 170 1.40 -4.00 15.81
C SER A 170 1.68 -2.60 16.37
N CYS A 171 1.42 -1.54 15.58
CA CYS A 171 1.55 -0.16 16.02
C CYS A 171 0.38 0.33 16.90
N GLY A 172 -0.69 -0.47 17.03
CA GLY A 172 -1.86 -0.14 17.84
C GLY A 172 -2.73 1.00 17.30
N HIS A 173 -2.47 1.51 16.09
CA HIS A 173 -3.24 2.59 15.48
C HIS A 173 -4.24 2.06 14.46
N SER A 174 -5.41 2.70 14.39
CA SER A 174 -6.37 2.46 13.32
C SER A 174 -5.88 3.09 12.01
N HIS A 175 -5.98 2.32 10.93
CA HIS A 175 -5.58 2.66 9.56
C HIS A 175 -6.72 2.38 8.56
N ASP A 176 -7.93 2.91 8.81
CA ASP A 176 -9.15 2.57 8.06
C ASP A 176 -9.01 2.76 6.54
N ALA A 177 -8.46 3.90 6.10
CA ALA A 177 -8.24 4.17 4.67
C ALA A 177 -7.32 3.10 4.03
N LEU A 178 -6.24 2.75 4.72
CA LEU A 178 -5.32 1.69 4.29
C LEU A 178 -6.01 0.33 4.25
N VAL A 179 -6.79 -0.02 5.28
CA VAL A 179 -7.53 -1.29 5.32
C VAL A 179 -8.53 -1.37 4.18
N GLY A 180 -9.29 -0.31 3.93
CA GLY A 180 -10.22 -0.23 2.79
C GLY A 180 -9.50 -0.43 1.47
N LEU A 181 -8.34 0.19 1.29
CA LEU A 181 -7.52 0.02 0.09
C LEU A 181 -7.07 -1.44 -0.09
N LEU A 182 -6.57 -2.07 0.97
CA LEU A 182 -6.07 -3.44 0.94
C LEU A 182 -7.21 -4.46 0.77
N LEU A 183 -8.40 -4.18 1.30
CA LEU A 183 -9.57 -5.06 1.26
C LEU A 183 -9.98 -5.38 -0.19
N VAL A 184 -9.90 -4.40 -1.11
CA VAL A 184 -10.19 -4.61 -2.55
C VAL A 184 -9.31 -5.71 -3.15
N ARG A 185 -8.10 -5.93 -2.62
CA ARG A 185 -7.10 -6.88 -3.14
C ARG A 185 -7.02 -8.16 -2.31
N ALA A 186 -7.42 -8.15 -1.04
CA ALA A 186 -7.36 -9.29 -0.14
C ALA A 186 -8.02 -10.59 -0.70
N PRO A 187 -9.20 -10.54 -1.37
CA PRO A 187 -9.81 -11.69 -2.05
C PRO A 187 -8.90 -12.45 -3.03
N ASN A 188 -7.89 -11.77 -3.57
CA ASN A 188 -6.97 -12.25 -4.61
C ASN A 188 -5.50 -12.16 -4.19
N VAL A 189 -5.22 -12.12 -2.88
CA VAL A 189 -3.86 -11.90 -2.33
C VAL A 189 -2.77 -12.76 -2.99
N ARG A 190 -3.05 -14.04 -3.29
CA ARG A 190 -2.05 -14.94 -3.90
C ARG A 190 -1.59 -14.47 -5.29
N VAL A 191 -2.50 -13.90 -6.08
CA VAL A 191 -2.19 -13.36 -7.41
C VAL A 191 -1.34 -12.11 -7.26
N ILE A 192 -1.71 -11.23 -6.31
CA ILE A 192 -0.99 -9.99 -6.02
C ILE A 192 0.45 -10.26 -5.58
N LEU A 193 0.65 -11.20 -4.64
CA LEU A 193 2.00 -11.54 -4.16
C LEU A 193 2.88 -12.15 -5.27
N ARG A 194 2.32 -13.00 -6.14
CA ARG A 194 3.05 -13.52 -7.31
C ARG A 194 3.43 -12.43 -8.30
N GLN A 195 2.54 -11.46 -8.54
CA GLN A 195 2.85 -10.30 -9.39
C GLN A 195 3.97 -9.45 -8.78
N GLU A 196 3.97 -9.28 -7.47
CA GLU A 196 5.03 -8.56 -6.76
C GLU A 196 6.38 -9.28 -6.82
N GLU A 197 6.41 -10.60 -6.63
CA GLU A 197 7.60 -11.43 -6.79
C GLU A 197 8.15 -11.36 -8.23
N ALA A 198 7.26 -11.44 -9.23
CA ALA A 198 7.64 -11.33 -10.64
C ALA A 198 8.16 -9.92 -10.99
N SER A 199 7.59 -8.86 -10.43
CA SER A 199 8.11 -7.49 -10.60
C SER A 199 9.43 -7.28 -9.89
N ALA A 200 9.65 -7.90 -8.73
CA ALA A 200 10.91 -7.82 -8.00
C ALA A 200 12.06 -8.59 -8.70
N SER A 201 11.74 -9.67 -9.42
CA SER A 201 12.72 -10.44 -10.19
C SER A 201 13.05 -9.84 -11.56
N ARG A 202 12.18 -8.99 -12.12
CA ARG A 202 12.47 -8.24 -13.35
C ARG A 202 13.58 -7.21 -13.09
N GLY A 203 14.77 -7.49 -13.64
CA GLY A 203 15.93 -6.58 -13.57
C GLY A 203 17.06 -7.05 -12.65
N VAL A 204 16.96 -8.22 -12.01
CA VAL A 204 18.14 -8.89 -11.45
C VAL A 204 18.87 -9.58 -12.61
N LEU A 205 19.73 -8.85 -13.31
CA LEU A 205 20.81 -9.48 -14.05
C LEU A 205 21.73 -10.12 -13.00
N SER A 206 21.69 -11.44 -12.87
CA SER A 206 22.72 -12.17 -12.13
C SER A 206 24.07 -11.73 -12.69
N ALA A 207 24.90 -11.07 -11.89
CA ALA A 207 26.26 -10.75 -12.31
C ALA A 207 26.97 -12.08 -12.65
N PRO A 208 27.58 -12.22 -13.84
CA PRO A 208 28.33 -13.42 -14.19
C PRO A 208 29.66 -13.37 -13.43
N SER A 209 29.64 -13.76 -12.16
CA SER A 209 30.83 -13.87 -11.32
C SER A 209 31.03 -15.30 -10.84
N GLN A 210 30.87 -16.30 -11.72
CA GLN A 210 31.38 -17.67 -11.54
C GLN A 210 31.59 -18.34 -12.91
N GLN A 211 32.57 -17.86 -13.67
CA GLN A 211 33.26 -18.67 -14.68
C GLN A 211 34.76 -18.43 -14.49
N THR A 212 35.38 -19.28 -13.68
CA THR A 212 36.82 -19.58 -13.69
C THR A 212 36.96 -21.06 -13.46
#